data_AF-A0A7Y3K266-F1
#
_entry.id   AF-A0A7Y3K266-F1
#
_cell.length_a   1.000
_cell.length_b   1.000
_cell.length_c   1.000
_cell.angle_alpha   90.00
_cell.angle_beta   90.00
_cell.angle_gamma   90.00
#
_symmetry.space_group_name_H-M   'P 1'
#
loop_
_entity.id
_entity.type
_entity.pdbx_description
1 polymer ?
#
loop_
_entity_poly.entity_id
_entity_poly.type
_entity_poly.pdbx_seq_one_letter_code
_entity_poly.pdbx_strand_id
1 'polypeptide(L)'
;MKRDLDLIRKILQICEEAEYGFAPHAITVEGYTDDQIGFHIYLAGQAGLMLTEDVTAIGERSPAASPVSLTWQGYEFLEASRDDGIWSKAKRAANASGGLAFDVVKSVLITLTTVAAKKALGLG
;
A
#
# COMPACT_ATOMS: atom_id res chain seq x y z
N MET A 1 -4.12 14.37 7.47
CA MET A 1 -5.21 13.52 6.93
C MET A 1 -5.26 12.19 7.68
N LYS A 2 -6.38 11.46 7.67
CA LYS A 2 -6.42 10.08 8.21
C LYS A 2 -5.77 9.14 7.20
N ARG A 3 -4.96 8.20 7.69
CA ARG A 3 -4.37 7.15 6.85
C ARG A 3 -5.46 6.22 6.30
N ASP A 4 -5.41 6.02 5.00
CA ASP A 4 -6.30 5.17 4.21
C ASP A 4 -5.45 4.10 3.49
N LEU A 5 -5.60 2.85 3.93
CA LEU A 5 -4.88 1.72 3.35
C LEU A 5 -5.46 1.27 2.00
N ASP A 6 -6.73 1.57 1.73
CA ASP A 6 -7.33 1.28 0.43
C ASP A 6 -6.76 2.23 -0.63
N LEU A 7 -6.56 3.51 -0.29
CA LEU A 7 -5.87 4.45 -1.17
C LEU A 7 -4.41 4.03 -1.41
N ILE A 8 -3.68 3.64 -0.37
CA ILE A 8 -2.29 3.14 -0.53
C ILE A 8 -2.26 1.94 -1.48
N ARG A 9 -3.14 0.94 -1.30
CA ARG A 9 -3.23 -0.22 -2.19
C ARG A 9 -3.49 0.20 -3.64
N LYS A 10 -4.43 1.12 -3.89
CA LYS A 10 -4.73 1.65 -5.23
C LYS A 10 -3.54 2.36 -5.88
N ILE A 11 -2.82 3.18 -5.12
CA ILE A 11 -1.60 3.86 -5.61
C ILE A 11 -0.56 2.83 -6.04
N LEU A 12 -0.32 1.78 -5.24
CA LEU A 12 0.62 0.73 -5.60
C LEU A 12 0.19 -0.04 -6.85
N GLN A 13 -1.12 -0.30 -7.03
CA GLN A 13 -1.67 -0.92 -8.24
C GLN A 13 -1.39 -0.08 -9.49
N ILE A 14 -1.67 1.23 -9.43
CA ILE A 14 -1.38 2.16 -10.53
C ILE A 14 0.11 2.19 -10.87
N CYS A 15 0.98 2.13 -9.86
CA CYS A 15 2.42 2.05 -10.08
C CYS A 15 2.87 0.71 -10.69
N GLU A 16 2.24 -0.42 -10.33
CA GLU A 16 2.54 -1.74 -10.89
C GLU A 16 2.16 -1.85 -12.37
N GLU A 17 1.13 -1.13 -12.81
CA GLU A 17 0.66 -1.10 -14.20
C GLU A 17 1.58 -0.32 -15.15
N ALA A 18 2.57 0.41 -14.62
CA ALA A 18 3.50 1.20 -15.43
C ALA A 18 4.51 0.33 -16.20
N GLU A 19 4.69 0.61 -17.50
CA GLU A 19 5.42 -0.25 -18.45
C GLU A 19 6.90 -0.51 -18.09
N TYR A 20 7.57 0.46 -17.47
CA TYR A 20 9.02 0.42 -17.26
C TYR A 20 9.45 0.36 -15.79
N GLY A 21 8.52 0.03 -14.88
CA GLY A 21 8.79 -0.07 -13.43
C GLY A 21 9.02 1.26 -12.71
N PHE A 22 9.09 2.37 -13.45
CA PHE A 22 8.97 3.71 -12.90
C PHE A 22 7.50 4.03 -12.62
N ALA A 23 7.23 4.66 -11.48
CA ALA A 23 5.92 5.19 -11.20
C ALA A 23 5.53 6.28 -12.23
N PRO A 24 4.25 6.39 -12.58
CA PRO A 24 3.80 7.42 -13.51
C PRO A 24 3.98 8.80 -12.89
N HIS A 25 4.25 9.80 -13.74
CA HIS A 25 4.52 11.18 -13.32
C HIS A 25 3.34 11.82 -12.57
N ALA A 26 2.11 11.43 -12.92
CA ALA A 26 0.91 11.86 -12.24
C ALA A 26 0.06 10.64 -11.87
N ILE A 27 -0.34 10.55 -10.60
CA ILE A 27 -1.28 9.54 -10.10
C ILE A 27 -2.58 10.26 -9.77
N THR A 28 -3.67 9.78 -10.35
CA THR A 28 -5.03 10.24 -10.02
C THR A 28 -5.84 9.05 -9.52
N VAL A 29 -6.62 9.28 -8.47
CA VAL A 29 -7.52 8.26 -7.90
C VAL A 29 -8.87 8.91 -7.67
N GLU A 30 -9.92 8.37 -8.32
CA GLU A 30 -11.27 8.90 -8.20
C GLU A 30 -11.71 9.00 -6.73
N GLY A 31 -12.28 10.16 -6.36
CA GLY A 31 -12.73 10.44 -5.01
C GLY A 31 -11.65 10.95 -4.04
N TYR A 32 -10.40 11.12 -4.50
CA TYR A 32 -9.32 11.66 -3.70
C TYR A 32 -8.72 12.93 -4.32
N THR A 33 -8.37 13.88 -3.45
CA THR A 33 -7.64 15.11 -3.83
C THR A 33 -6.14 14.84 -3.97
N ASP A 34 -5.42 15.70 -4.69
CA ASP A 34 -3.96 15.62 -4.83
C ASP A 34 -3.24 15.66 -3.47
N ASP A 35 -3.69 16.49 -2.53
CA ASP A 35 -3.18 16.53 -1.15
C ASP A 35 -3.28 15.14 -0.48
N GLN A 36 -4.41 14.45 -0.66
CA GLN A 36 -4.61 13.10 -0.13
C GLN A 36 -3.69 12.10 -0.83
N ILE A 37 -3.55 12.15 -2.15
CA ILE A 37 -2.69 11.24 -2.89
C ILE A 37 -1.23 11.42 -2.47
N GLY A 38 -0.72 12.65 -2.48
CA GLY A 38 0.65 12.99 -2.07
C GLY A 38 0.95 12.56 -0.62
N PHE A 39 0.01 12.79 0.30
CA PHE A 39 0.14 12.32 1.69
C PHE A 39 0.23 10.80 1.81
N HIS A 40 -0.53 10.05 1.01
CA HIS A 40 -0.49 8.58 1.05
C HIS A 40 0.71 7.98 0.34
N ILE A 41 1.23 8.63 -0.70
CA ILE A 41 2.53 8.32 -1.31
C ILE A 41 3.64 8.51 -0.27
N TYR A 42 3.63 9.64 0.45
CA TYR A 42 4.57 9.91 1.54
C TYR A 42 4.55 8.82 2.63
N LEU A 43 3.36 8.37 3.05
CA LEU A 43 3.23 7.26 4.00
C LEU A 43 3.69 5.90 3.43
N ALA A 44 3.42 5.63 2.15
CA ALA A 44 3.86 4.40 1.50
C ALA A 44 5.39 4.33 1.37
N GLY A 45 6.04 5.47 1.15
CA GLY A 45 7.50 5.61 1.23
C GLY A 45 8.04 5.27 2.62
N GLN A 46 7.46 5.85 3.68
CA GLN A 46 7.84 5.52 5.07
C GLN A 46 7.64 4.04 5.43
N ALA A 47 6.60 3.41 4.87
CA ALA A 47 6.32 1.99 5.07
C ALA A 47 7.25 1.06 4.26
N GLY A 48 8.16 1.63 3.46
CA GLY A 48 9.10 0.91 2.62
C GLY A 48 8.43 0.20 1.44
N LEU A 49 7.22 0.60 1.05
CA LEU A 49 6.49 -0.01 -0.08
C LEU A 49 6.90 0.57 -1.43
N MET A 50 7.41 1.80 -1.43
CA MET A 50 7.88 2.48 -2.63
C MET A 50 9.11 3.33 -2.30
N LEU A 51 9.96 3.50 -3.31
CA LEU A 51 10.93 4.57 -3.31
C LEU A 51 10.21 5.87 -3.65
N THR A 52 10.43 6.92 -2.87
CA THR A 52 9.76 8.21 -3.02
C THR A 52 10.73 9.35 -2.79
N GLU A 53 10.47 10.49 -3.41
CA GLU A 53 11.15 11.75 -3.15
C GLU A 53 10.22 12.67 -2.36
N ASP A 54 10.72 13.26 -1.27
CA ASP A 54 9.98 14.27 -0.51
C ASP A 54 9.87 15.54 -1.36
N VAL A 55 8.64 15.96 -1.63
CA VAL A 55 8.34 17.16 -2.40
C VAL A 55 7.58 18.19 -1.58
N THR A 56 7.56 18.01 -0.25
CA THR A 56 6.86 18.91 0.67
C THR A 56 7.42 20.32 0.55
N ALA A 57 6.62 21.25 0.05
CA ALA A 57 7.03 22.64 -0.17
C ALA A 57 6.76 23.54 1.05
N ILE A 58 7.47 24.66 1.12
CA ILE A 58 7.25 25.68 2.15
C ILE A 58 5.81 26.22 2.01
N GLY A 59 5.06 26.17 3.12
CA GLY A 59 3.69 26.66 3.17
C GLY A 59 2.62 25.60 2.86
N GLU A 60 3.02 24.36 2.53
CA GLU A 60 2.07 23.26 2.40
C GLU A 60 1.49 22.85 3.75
N ARG A 61 0.23 22.40 3.71
CA ARG A 61 -0.54 22.03 4.92
C ARG A 61 -0.39 20.55 5.30
N SER A 62 0.32 19.78 4.48
CA SER A 62 0.52 18.34 4.62
C SER A 62 1.85 17.95 3.99
N PRO A 63 2.55 16.92 4.52
CA PRO A 63 3.65 16.33 3.78
C PRO A 63 3.14 15.66 2.50
N ALA A 64 3.99 15.66 1.49
CA ALA A 64 3.75 15.05 0.19
C ALA A 64 5.04 14.43 -0.35
N ALA A 65 4.90 13.40 -1.18
CA ALA A 65 6.02 12.77 -1.87
C ALA A 65 5.66 12.44 -3.31
N SER A 66 6.67 12.45 -4.18
CA SER A 66 6.59 11.93 -5.55
C SER A 66 7.03 10.47 -5.57
N PRO A 67 6.29 9.56 -6.21
CA PRO A 67 6.67 8.16 -6.30
C PRO A 67 7.76 7.98 -7.36
N VAL A 68 8.73 7.10 -7.09
CA VAL A 68 9.79 6.75 -8.05
C VAL A 68 9.56 5.35 -8.61
N SER A 69 9.43 4.35 -7.74
CA SER A 69 9.18 2.96 -8.11
C SER A 69 8.70 2.15 -6.91
N LEU A 70 8.12 0.97 -7.15
CA LEU A 70 7.81 0.01 -6.09
C LEU A 70 9.09 -0.64 -5.55
N THR A 71 9.16 -0.84 -4.24
CA THR A 71 10.21 -1.70 -3.66
C THR A 71 9.80 -3.17 -3.79
N TRP A 72 10.74 -4.08 -3.53
CA TRP A 72 10.42 -5.51 -3.40
C TRP A 72 9.30 -5.77 -2.37
N GLN A 73 9.39 -5.11 -1.22
CA GLN A 73 8.36 -5.17 -0.18
C GLN A 73 7.02 -4.59 -0.65
N GLY A 74 7.05 -3.59 -1.54
CA GLY A 74 5.89 -3.07 -2.26
C GLY A 74 5.18 -4.14 -3.06
N TYR A 75 5.93 -4.86 -3.91
CA TYR A 75 5.38 -5.96 -4.70
C TYR A 75 4.82 -7.09 -3.83
N GLU A 76 5.53 -7.50 -2.78
CA GLU A 76 5.05 -8.56 -1.88
C GLU A 76 3.77 -8.16 -1.15
N PHE A 77 3.69 -6.91 -0.67
CA PHE A 77 2.48 -6.38 -0.05
C PHE A 77 1.33 -6.33 -1.05
N LEU A 78 1.59 -5.83 -2.26
CA LEU A 78 0.60 -5.70 -3.31
C LEU A 78 0.03 -7.07 -3.70
N GLU A 79 0.90 -8.04 -3.96
CA GLU A 79 0.51 -9.39 -4.32
C GLU A 79 -0.30 -10.07 -3.21
N ALA A 80 0.15 -9.96 -1.95
CA ALA A 80 -0.58 -10.53 -0.82
C ALA A 80 -1.94 -9.85 -0.59
N SER A 81 -2.08 -8.57 -0.96
CA SER A 81 -3.33 -7.82 -0.87
C SER A 81 -4.22 -7.94 -2.10
N ARG A 82 -3.80 -8.62 -3.17
CA ARG A 82 -4.52 -8.64 -4.47
C ARG A 82 -5.91 -9.28 -4.35
N ASP A 83 -6.06 -10.33 -3.55
CA ASP A 83 -7.35 -10.96 -3.27
C ASP A 83 -8.18 -10.13 -2.28
N ASP A 84 -9.36 -9.68 -2.71
CA ASP A 84 -10.22 -8.82 -1.89
C ASP A 84 -10.74 -9.53 -0.64
N GLY A 85 -10.88 -10.85 -0.66
CA GLY A 85 -11.25 -11.66 0.50
C GLY A 85 -10.16 -11.65 1.58
N ILE A 86 -8.91 -11.87 1.19
CA ILE A 86 -7.71 -11.80 2.03
C ILE A 86 -7.52 -10.37 2.54
N TRP A 87 -7.63 -9.37 1.66
CA TRP A 87 -7.53 -7.96 2.03
C TRP A 87 -8.57 -7.56 3.08
N SER A 88 -9.82 -7.93 2.87
CA SER A 88 -10.92 -7.66 3.81
C SER A 88 -10.68 -8.34 5.18
N LYS A 89 -10.15 -9.57 5.18
CA LYS A 89 -9.77 -10.28 6.42
C LYS A 89 -8.62 -9.57 7.13
N ALA A 90 -7.58 -9.14 6.40
CA ALA A 90 -6.44 -8.44 6.96
C ALA A 90 -6.83 -7.10 7.61
N LYS A 91 -7.67 -6.31 6.93
CA LYS A 91 -8.21 -5.06 7.50
C LYS A 91 -9.04 -5.32 8.77
N ARG A 92 -9.89 -6.35 8.78
CA ARG A 92 -10.68 -6.72 9.97
C ARG A 92 -9.78 -7.12 11.15
N ALA A 93 -8.77 -7.96 10.90
CA ALA A 93 -7.84 -8.41 11.93
C ALA A 93 -7.09 -7.24 12.57
N ALA A 94 -6.60 -6.31 11.75
CA ALA A 94 -5.89 -5.13 12.25
C ALA A 94 -6.83 -4.14 12.98
N ASN A 95 -8.09 -3.98 12.54
CA ASN A 95 -9.07 -3.21 13.31
C ASN A 95 -9.35 -3.82 14.69
N ALA A 96 -9.39 -5.15 14.79
CA ALA A 96 -9.62 -5.85 16.06
C ALA A 96 -8.47 -5.68 17.07
N SER A 97 -7.24 -5.38 16.61
CA SER A 97 -6.08 -5.13 17.48
C SER A 97 -5.95 -3.68 17.97
N GLY A 98 -6.99 -2.86 17.85
CA GLY A 98 -6.97 -1.46 18.33
C GLY A 98 -6.54 -0.42 17.28
N GLY A 99 -6.49 -0.80 16.00
CA GLY A 99 -6.23 0.10 14.88
C GLY A 99 -5.38 -0.55 13.79
N LEU A 100 -5.47 -0.03 12.55
CA LEU A 100 -4.84 -0.56 11.35
C LEU A 100 -3.29 -0.47 11.34
N ALA A 101 -2.57 -0.83 12.40
CA ALA A 101 -1.10 -0.83 12.40
C ALA A 101 -0.59 -1.55 11.14
N PHE A 102 0.22 -0.85 10.33
CA PHE A 102 0.63 -1.35 9.01
C PHE A 102 1.32 -2.71 9.11
N ASP A 103 2.17 -2.90 10.13
CA ASP A 103 2.85 -4.16 10.38
C ASP A 103 1.90 -5.31 10.71
N VAL A 104 0.79 -5.04 11.40
CA VAL A 104 -0.23 -6.05 11.69
C VAL A 104 -0.94 -6.46 10.40
N VAL A 105 -1.31 -5.49 9.56
CA VAL A 105 -1.91 -5.78 8.24
C VAL A 105 -0.94 -6.63 7.40
N LYS A 106 0.32 -6.22 7.31
CA LYS A 106 1.36 -6.95 6.57
C LYS A 106 1.54 -8.38 7.09
N SER A 107 1.63 -8.56 8.41
CA SER A 107 1.78 -9.88 9.05
C SER A 107 0.59 -10.81 8.77
N VAL A 108 -0.64 -10.28 8.84
CA VAL A 108 -1.85 -11.06 8.56
C VAL A 108 -1.90 -11.46 7.08
N LEU A 109 -1.55 -10.56 6.17
CA LEU A 109 -1.48 -10.88 4.73
C LEU A 109 -0.52 -12.05 4.46
N ILE A 110 0.71 -11.97 4.99
CA ILE A 110 1.72 -13.04 4.85
C ILE A 110 1.21 -14.37 5.44
N THR A 111 0.53 -14.31 6.58
CA THR A 111 -0.02 -15.50 7.23
C THR A 111 -1.10 -16.16 6.37
N LEU A 112 -2.04 -15.37 5.84
CA LEU A 112 -3.15 -15.87 5.03
C LEU A 112 -2.65 -16.47 3.70
N THR A 113 -1.68 -15.83 3.04
CA THR A 113 -1.08 -16.37 1.81
C THR A 113 -0.30 -17.66 2.10
N THR A 114 0.45 -17.74 3.21
CA THR A 114 1.15 -18.96 3.62
C THR A 114 0.19 -20.12 3.88
N VAL A 115 -0.94 -19.86 4.56
CA VAL A 115 -1.99 -20.88 4.80
C VAL A 115 -2.60 -21.35 3.48
N ALA A 116 -2.90 -20.43 2.56
CA ALA A 116 -3.44 -20.78 1.24
C ALA A 116 -2.45 -21.65 0.43
N ALA A 117 -1.16 -21.31 0.44
CA ALA A 117 -0.11 -22.08 -0.24
C ALA A 117 0.03 -23.49 0.34
N LYS A 118 0.07 -23.64 1.68
CA LYS A 118 0.13 -24.96 2.33
C LYS A 118 -1.07 -25.83 1.95
N LYS A 119 -2.28 -25.24 1.94
CA LYS A 119 -3.50 -25.96 1.54
C LYS A 119 -3.43 -26.41 0.08
N ALA A 120 -2.97 -25.57 -0.84
CA ALA A 120 -2.81 -25.92 -2.25
C ALA A 120 -1.81 -27.07 -2.48
N LEU A 121 -0.78 -27.16 -1.63
CA LEU A 121 0.23 -28.22 -1.64
C LEU A 121 -0.18 -29.49 -0.87
N GLY A 122 -1.35 -29.53 -0.21
CA GLY A 122 -1.76 -30.65 0.63
C GLY A 122 -0.95 -30.79 1.92
N LEU A 123 -0.30 -29.71 2.38
CA LEU A 123 0.54 -29.66 3.59
C LEU A 123 -0.24 -29.17 4.82
N GLY A 124 -1.57 -29.34 4.82
CA GLY A 124 -2.50 -28.76 5.81
C GLY A 124 -3.30 -29.82 6.57
#